data_AF-A0A2U1WLQ0-F1
#
_entry.id   AF-A0A2U1WLQ0-F1
#
_cell.length_a   1.000
_cell.length_b   1.000
_cell.length_c   1.000
_cell.angle_alpha   90.00
_cell.angle_beta   90.00
_cell.angle_gamma   90.00
#
_symmetry.space_group_name_H-M   'P 1'
#
loop_
_entity.id
_entity.type
_entity.pdbx_description
1 polymer ?
#
loop_
_entity_poly.entity_id
_entity_poly.type
_entity_poly.pdbx_seq_one_letter_code
_entity_poly.pdbx_strand_id
1 'polypeptide(L)'
;MSAPSAAPPPPPVFTPAEAIATIVAIDEAIGPDDAEAARRRASRHLKGDGHPPLPRSVLEAYPAEHVRGHLWTQFSPELEHATAPVLCRHLVDVLVDPTLAPPNAIATADALGRLSRRRGRPGTPLAAAIDKVARVLAERACQSTDHLRSLLDTPDYPDLPTISLDVMRIEGVRWILEILERRAALKLLSEHSRRLSRLTLKRSGETIRAFLSKPDLLTLYDTMAVVSQVEGLLAVATRLLDALRDQEEERTKFVAPYDEEALSGFGAVLAELSAMLWKVAMKSVGRADVSASVFGATVHQLGFLYEFSSRLGIGRPATFVQLEQSLQKNAVALAERLIALAADRDGLSSALKAVREHAHVTVPMLNLMHLDRISRRLPEE
;
A
#
# COMPACT_ATOMS: atom_id res chain seq x y z
N MET A 1 23.84 -15.59 -48.58
CA MET A 1 24.59 -14.54 -47.86
C MET A 1 24.06 -14.49 -46.44
N SER A 2 24.74 -15.14 -45.49
CA SER A 2 24.36 -15.10 -44.08
C SER A 2 24.81 -13.76 -43.49
N ALA A 3 23.87 -13.01 -42.92
CA ALA A 3 24.17 -11.75 -42.26
C ALA A 3 25.14 -11.98 -41.09
N PRO A 4 26.14 -11.13 -40.88
CA PRO A 4 27.05 -11.25 -39.75
C PRO A 4 26.26 -11.08 -38.44
N SER A 5 26.35 -12.08 -37.57
CA SER A 5 25.81 -12.06 -36.22
C SER A 5 26.34 -10.80 -35.51
N ALA A 6 25.46 -9.85 -35.21
CA ALA A 6 25.81 -8.65 -34.48
C ALA A 6 26.48 -9.05 -33.15
N ALA A 7 27.67 -8.51 -32.91
CA ALA A 7 28.39 -8.74 -31.66
C ALA A 7 27.50 -8.27 -30.49
N PRO A 8 27.40 -9.06 -29.41
CA PRO A 8 26.61 -8.67 -28.25
C PRO A 8 27.13 -7.35 -27.70
N PRO A 9 26.26 -6.42 -27.26
CA PRO A 9 26.68 -5.14 -26.73
C PRO A 9 27.66 -5.35 -25.56
N PRO A 10 28.69 -4.51 -25.44
CA PRO A 10 29.64 -4.59 -24.34
C PRO A 10 28.88 -4.54 -23.00
N PRO A 11 29.35 -5.26 -21.96
CA PRO A 11 28.75 -5.16 -20.65
C PRO A 11 28.79 -3.71 -20.16
N PRO A 12 27.74 -3.24 -19.47
CA PRO A 12 27.76 -1.92 -18.85
C PRO A 12 28.98 -1.79 -17.93
N VAL A 13 29.74 -0.71 -18.12
CA VAL A 13 30.89 -0.38 -17.27
C VAL A 13 30.34 0.28 -16.02
N PHE A 14 30.25 -0.46 -14.92
CA PHE A 14 29.78 0.08 -13.64
C PHE A 14 30.87 0.91 -12.96
N THR A 15 30.45 1.95 -12.25
CA THR A 15 31.35 2.82 -11.49
C THR A 15 31.78 2.16 -10.17
N PRO A 16 32.95 2.55 -9.60
CA PRO A 16 33.35 2.14 -8.25
C PRO A 16 32.31 2.48 -7.18
N ALA A 17 31.59 3.60 -7.33
CA ALA A 17 30.53 4.02 -6.42
C ALA A 17 29.34 3.02 -6.40
N GLU A 18 28.93 2.51 -7.56
CA GLU A 18 27.88 1.48 -7.64
C GLU A 18 28.33 0.14 -7.05
N ALA A 19 29.65 -0.15 -7.07
CA ALA A 19 30.20 -1.36 -6.46
C ALA A 19 30.11 -1.28 -4.95
N ILE A 20 30.54 -0.15 -4.39
CA ILE A 20 30.45 0.12 -2.95
C ILE A 20 28.99 0.10 -2.49
N ALA A 21 28.08 0.72 -3.23
CA ALA A 21 26.65 0.68 -2.89
C ALA A 21 26.06 -0.73 -2.91
N THR A 22 26.51 -1.60 -3.81
CA THR A 22 26.08 -3.01 -3.86
C THR A 22 26.62 -3.79 -2.67
N ILE A 23 27.87 -3.55 -2.27
CA ILE A 23 28.49 -4.18 -1.09
C ILE A 23 27.74 -3.77 0.18
N VAL A 24 27.47 -2.47 0.35
CA VAL A 24 26.74 -1.96 1.51
C VAL A 24 25.35 -2.58 1.58
N ALA A 25 24.61 -2.62 0.46
CA ALA A 25 23.30 -3.24 0.42
C ALA A 25 23.35 -4.74 0.76
N ILE A 26 24.40 -5.46 0.33
CA ILE A 26 24.61 -6.87 0.67
C ILE A 26 24.94 -7.04 2.16
N ASP A 27 25.83 -6.22 2.71
CA ASP A 27 26.20 -6.27 4.14
C ASP A 27 24.98 -5.95 5.03
N GLU A 28 24.11 -5.03 4.60
CA GLU A 28 22.83 -4.72 5.25
C GLU A 28 21.76 -5.80 5.07
N ALA A 29 21.88 -6.61 4.00
CA ALA A 29 20.95 -7.66 3.60
C ALA A 29 21.38 -9.06 4.02
N ILE A 30 22.42 -9.21 4.83
CA ILE A 30 22.93 -10.50 5.28
C ILE A 30 23.07 -10.55 6.80
N GLY A 31 22.35 -11.47 7.45
CA GLY A 31 22.53 -11.79 8.86
C GLY A 31 23.84 -12.57 9.11
N PRO A 32 24.29 -12.72 10.36
CA PRO A 32 25.55 -13.42 10.66
C PRO A 32 25.60 -14.86 10.12
N ASP A 33 24.47 -15.57 10.13
CA ASP A 33 24.34 -16.93 9.60
C ASP A 33 24.38 -16.97 8.06
N ASP A 34 23.73 -15.99 7.41
CA ASP A 34 23.77 -15.83 5.96
C ASP A 34 25.17 -15.45 5.48
N ALA A 35 25.87 -14.61 6.25
CA ALA A 35 27.24 -14.20 5.96
C ALA A 35 28.15 -15.42 5.99
N GLU A 36 27.95 -16.29 6.98
CA GLU A 36 28.68 -17.54 7.08
C GLU A 36 28.32 -18.54 5.97
N ALA A 37 27.04 -18.63 5.59
CA ALA A 37 26.62 -19.44 4.45
C ALA A 37 27.22 -18.95 3.12
N ALA A 38 27.22 -17.64 2.88
CA ALA A 38 27.82 -17.01 1.71
C ALA A 38 29.34 -17.23 1.68
N ARG A 39 30.04 -17.01 2.81
CA ARG A 39 31.49 -17.27 2.96
C ARG A 39 31.85 -18.73 2.65
N ARG A 40 31.11 -19.69 3.20
CA ARG A 40 31.31 -21.14 2.94
C ARG A 40 31.07 -21.55 1.50
N ARG A 41 30.29 -20.78 0.74
CA ARG A 41 30.02 -21.02 -0.69
C ARG A 41 31.11 -20.38 -1.55
N ALA A 42 31.46 -19.13 -1.24
CA ALA A 42 32.54 -18.40 -1.91
C ALA A 42 33.88 -19.13 -1.79
N SER A 43 34.21 -19.67 -0.61
CA SER A 43 35.46 -20.41 -0.37
C SER A 43 35.64 -21.63 -1.28
N ARG A 44 34.55 -22.18 -1.85
CA ARG A 44 34.59 -23.32 -2.79
C ARG A 44 34.77 -22.89 -4.24
N HIS A 45 34.52 -21.62 -4.56
CA HIS A 45 34.33 -21.14 -5.93
C HIS A 45 35.24 -19.95 -6.30
N LEU A 46 35.95 -19.35 -5.33
CA LEU A 46 36.97 -18.32 -5.56
C LEU A 46 38.15 -18.89 -6.36
N LYS A 47 37.96 -19.00 -7.66
CA LYS A 47 39.02 -19.07 -8.66
C LYS A 47 39.02 -17.69 -9.29
N GLY A 48 39.87 -16.79 -8.81
CA GLY A 48 39.96 -15.43 -9.38
C GLY A 48 40.16 -15.51 -10.90
N ASP A 49 39.83 -14.42 -11.60
CA ASP A 49 39.81 -14.27 -13.07
C ASP A 49 41.18 -14.46 -13.80
N GLY A 50 42.06 -15.33 -13.29
CA GLY A 50 43.42 -15.56 -13.80
C GLY A 50 44.42 -14.48 -13.34
N HIS A 51 43.95 -13.41 -12.72
CA HIS A 51 44.82 -12.40 -12.12
C HIS A 51 45.16 -12.76 -10.67
N PRO A 52 46.46 -12.81 -10.31
CA PRO A 52 46.86 -13.09 -8.93
C PRO A 52 46.25 -12.02 -8.00
N PRO A 53 45.78 -12.39 -6.79
CA PRO A 53 45.37 -11.42 -5.79
C PRO A 53 46.51 -10.42 -5.56
N LEU A 54 46.16 -9.15 -5.37
CA LEU A 54 47.17 -8.16 -4.97
C LEU A 54 47.93 -8.68 -3.74
N PRO A 55 49.26 -8.55 -3.70
CA PRO A 55 50.04 -8.91 -2.54
C PRO A 55 49.49 -8.22 -1.29
N ARG A 56 49.50 -8.91 -0.15
CA ARG A 56 48.97 -8.39 1.12
C ARG A 56 49.57 -7.03 1.48
N SER A 57 50.85 -6.82 1.22
CA SER A 57 51.55 -5.55 1.42
C SER A 57 51.00 -4.39 0.58
N VAL A 58 50.43 -4.67 -0.60
CA VAL A 58 49.78 -3.67 -1.45
C VAL A 58 48.39 -3.35 -0.91
N LEU A 59 47.62 -4.35 -0.47
CA LEU A 59 46.31 -4.14 0.14
C LEU A 59 46.39 -3.33 1.45
N GLU A 60 47.42 -3.57 2.27
CA GLU A 60 47.65 -2.84 3.53
C GLU A 60 47.98 -1.35 3.32
N ALA A 61 48.40 -0.95 2.12
CA ALA A 61 48.70 0.44 1.77
C ALA A 61 47.48 1.21 1.23
N TYR A 62 46.38 0.52 0.90
CA TYR A 62 45.14 1.16 0.44
C TYR A 62 44.22 1.50 1.61
N PRO A 63 43.46 2.61 1.53
CA PRO A 63 42.32 2.83 2.43
C PRO A 63 41.35 1.65 2.36
N ALA A 64 40.75 1.25 3.49
CA ALA A 64 39.93 0.04 3.61
C ALA A 64 38.77 -0.03 2.58
N GLU A 65 38.20 1.13 2.21
CA GLU A 65 37.19 1.28 1.16
C GLU A 65 37.70 0.91 -0.25
N HIS A 66 38.94 1.26 -0.57
CA HIS A 66 39.59 0.90 -1.83
C HIS A 66 40.03 -0.55 -1.88
N VAL A 67 40.44 -1.13 -0.74
CA VAL A 67 40.71 -2.57 -0.59
C VAL A 67 39.44 -3.38 -0.87
N ARG A 68 38.31 -2.98 -0.26
CA ARG A 68 36.99 -3.60 -0.50
C ARG A 68 36.59 -3.49 -1.96
N GLY A 69 36.70 -2.30 -2.57
CA GLY A 69 36.40 -2.10 -3.99
C GLY A 69 37.26 -2.95 -4.91
N HIS A 70 38.54 -3.12 -4.60
CA HIS A 70 39.47 -3.92 -5.39
C HIS A 70 39.17 -5.42 -5.29
N LEU A 71 39.03 -5.95 -4.07
CA LEU A 71 38.65 -7.36 -3.83
C LEU A 71 37.29 -7.67 -4.46
N TRP A 72 36.34 -6.73 -4.37
CA TRP A 72 35.06 -6.89 -5.05
C TRP A 72 35.22 -6.92 -6.57
N THR A 73 36.05 -6.07 -7.16
CA THR A 73 36.27 -6.10 -8.62
C THR A 73 36.87 -7.43 -9.06
N GLN A 74 37.78 -8.00 -8.26
CA GLN A 74 38.49 -9.24 -8.58
C GLN A 74 37.66 -10.51 -8.34
N PHE A 75 36.73 -10.49 -7.38
CA PHE A 75 35.97 -11.67 -6.95
C PHE A 75 34.44 -11.48 -7.03
N SER A 76 33.98 -10.39 -7.62
CA SER A 76 32.56 -10.06 -7.82
C SER A 76 31.78 -11.22 -8.44
N PRO A 77 32.22 -11.88 -9.54
CA PRO A 77 31.45 -12.97 -10.13
C PRO A 77 31.16 -14.10 -9.12
N GLU A 78 32.18 -14.52 -8.38
CA GLU A 78 32.13 -15.63 -7.45
C GLU A 78 31.37 -15.27 -6.17
N LEU A 79 31.60 -14.06 -5.64
CA LEU A 79 30.91 -13.54 -4.47
C LEU A 79 29.42 -13.34 -4.75
N GLU A 80 29.07 -12.80 -5.91
CA GLU A 80 27.67 -12.63 -6.32
C GLU A 80 26.99 -13.99 -6.55
N HIS A 81 27.68 -14.96 -7.17
CA HIS A 81 27.18 -16.32 -7.35
C HIS A 81 26.99 -17.07 -6.01
N ALA A 82 27.88 -16.83 -5.04
CA ALA A 82 27.79 -17.40 -3.70
C ALA A 82 26.65 -16.78 -2.88
N THR A 83 26.44 -15.47 -3.03
CA THR A 83 25.57 -14.66 -2.18
C THR A 83 24.12 -14.65 -2.66
N ALA A 84 23.89 -14.56 -3.97
CA ALA A 84 22.53 -14.46 -4.50
C ALA A 84 21.58 -15.60 -4.10
N PRO A 85 22.00 -16.89 -4.07
CA PRO A 85 21.12 -17.97 -3.62
C PRO A 85 20.78 -17.89 -2.13
N VAL A 86 21.64 -17.28 -1.31
CA VAL A 86 21.39 -17.06 0.13
C VAL A 86 20.33 -15.96 0.28
N LEU A 87 20.53 -14.82 -0.37
CA LEU A 87 19.56 -13.72 -0.39
C LEU A 87 18.19 -14.16 -0.95
N CYS A 88 18.18 -14.98 -2.02
CA CYS A 88 16.96 -15.54 -2.59
C CYS A 88 16.20 -16.42 -1.60
N ARG A 89 16.92 -17.22 -0.80
CA ARG A 89 16.32 -18.08 0.22
C ARG A 89 15.78 -17.23 1.37
N HIS A 90 16.60 -16.33 1.89
CA HIS A 90 16.23 -15.42 2.98
C HIS A 90 14.97 -14.62 2.66
N LEU A 91 14.86 -14.09 1.43
CA LEU A 91 13.68 -13.36 1.00
C LEU A 91 12.39 -14.21 1.03
N VAL A 92 12.49 -15.50 0.71
CA VAL A 92 11.34 -16.43 0.82
C VAL A 92 11.02 -16.76 2.27
N ASP A 93 12.06 -16.93 3.10
CA ASP A 93 11.94 -17.34 4.50
C ASP A 93 11.35 -16.21 5.35
N VAL A 94 11.83 -14.97 5.23
CA VAL A 94 11.27 -13.79 5.95
C VAL A 94 9.79 -13.55 5.61
N LEU A 95 9.33 -13.95 4.42
CA LEU A 95 7.92 -13.87 4.07
C LEU A 95 7.08 -15.06 4.58
N VAL A 96 7.70 -16.21 4.88
CA VAL A 96 7.03 -17.27 5.66
C VAL A 96 6.89 -16.82 7.11
N ASP A 97 7.97 -16.30 7.66
CA ASP A 97 8.10 -15.94 9.06
C ASP A 97 8.69 -14.53 9.19
N PRO A 98 7.83 -13.51 9.33
CA PRO A 98 8.26 -12.13 9.52
C PRO A 98 9.05 -11.90 10.82
N THR A 99 9.07 -12.88 11.73
CA THR A 99 9.81 -12.80 12.99
C THR A 99 11.26 -13.25 12.86
N LEU A 100 11.66 -13.79 11.70
CA LEU A 100 13.07 -14.03 11.38
C LEU A 100 13.85 -12.72 11.52
N ALA A 101 14.93 -12.79 12.31
CA ALA A 101 15.79 -11.66 12.64
C ALA A 101 16.28 -10.92 11.38
N PRO A 102 16.62 -9.62 11.49
CA PRO A 102 17.17 -8.85 10.37
C PRO A 102 18.29 -9.63 9.68
N PRO A 103 18.32 -9.52 8.34
CA PRO A 103 17.94 -8.35 7.56
C PRO A 103 16.50 -8.36 7.04
N ASN A 104 15.87 -7.18 6.95
CA ASN A 104 14.47 -7.06 6.51
C ASN A 104 14.32 -7.40 5.01
N ALA A 105 13.12 -7.81 4.60
CA ALA A 105 12.84 -8.25 3.23
C ALA A 105 13.11 -7.17 2.17
N ILE A 106 13.01 -5.88 2.53
CA ILE A 106 13.25 -4.75 1.63
C ILE A 106 14.75 -4.62 1.33
N ALA A 107 15.61 -4.68 2.34
CA ALA A 107 17.06 -4.64 2.16
C ALA A 107 17.54 -5.81 1.28
N THR A 108 16.98 -7.00 1.53
CA THR A 108 17.25 -8.20 0.74
C THR A 108 16.82 -8.05 -0.72
N ALA A 109 15.65 -7.48 -0.96
CA ALA A 109 15.15 -7.17 -2.30
C ALA A 109 16.03 -6.13 -3.00
N ASP A 110 16.48 -5.07 -2.30
CA ASP A 110 17.33 -4.03 -2.90
C ASP A 110 18.70 -4.58 -3.28
N ALA A 111 19.32 -5.39 -2.41
CA ALA A 111 20.56 -6.08 -2.71
C ALA A 111 20.43 -6.98 -3.95
N LEU A 112 19.37 -7.80 -4.03
CA LEU A 112 19.08 -8.63 -5.19
C LEU A 112 18.78 -7.82 -6.46
N GLY A 113 18.06 -6.70 -6.33
CA GLY A 113 17.76 -5.79 -7.43
C GLY A 113 19.03 -5.15 -8.01
N ARG A 114 19.94 -4.69 -7.15
CA ARG A 114 21.27 -4.19 -7.55
C ARG A 114 22.11 -5.25 -8.25
N LEU A 115 22.14 -6.47 -7.70
CA LEU A 115 22.81 -7.62 -8.33
C LEU A 115 22.21 -7.94 -9.71
N SER A 116 20.88 -7.95 -9.81
CA SER A 116 20.18 -8.20 -11.08
C SER A 116 20.46 -7.11 -12.11
N ARG A 117 20.47 -5.82 -11.74
CA ARG A 117 20.80 -4.73 -12.68
C ARG A 117 22.25 -4.82 -13.15
N ARG A 118 23.16 -5.29 -12.29
CA ARG A 118 24.58 -5.45 -12.61
C ARG A 118 24.88 -6.61 -13.57
N ARG A 119 24.33 -7.79 -13.29
CA ARG A 119 24.69 -9.03 -14.03
C ARG A 119 23.51 -9.82 -14.57
N GLY A 120 22.29 -9.48 -14.18
CA GLY A 120 21.06 -10.15 -14.58
C GLY A 120 20.65 -9.83 -16.01
N ARG A 121 21.50 -10.12 -16.99
CA ARG A 121 21.02 -10.28 -18.37
C ARG A 121 19.98 -11.41 -18.38
N PRO A 122 18.91 -11.28 -19.20
CA PRO A 122 17.95 -12.37 -19.37
C PRO A 122 18.66 -13.68 -19.71
N GLY A 123 18.27 -14.77 -19.05
CA GLY A 123 18.85 -16.11 -19.28
C GLY A 123 20.06 -16.48 -18.41
N THR A 124 20.53 -15.61 -17.52
CA THR A 124 21.57 -15.98 -16.54
C THR A 124 20.99 -16.82 -15.38
N PRO A 125 21.80 -17.67 -14.72
CA PRO A 125 21.36 -18.41 -13.53
C PRO A 125 20.84 -17.51 -12.40
N LEU A 126 21.43 -16.32 -12.24
CA LEU A 126 20.99 -15.30 -11.29
C LEU A 126 19.60 -14.79 -11.63
N ALA A 127 19.37 -14.38 -12.88
CA ALA A 127 18.06 -13.92 -13.33
C ALA A 127 16.99 -15.01 -13.13
N ALA A 128 17.30 -16.26 -13.50
CA ALA A 128 16.39 -17.39 -13.30
C ALA A 128 16.08 -17.67 -11.82
N ALA A 129 17.04 -17.52 -10.92
CA ALA A 129 16.83 -17.67 -9.48
C ALA A 129 15.92 -16.56 -8.93
N ILE A 130 16.17 -15.30 -9.31
CA ILE A 130 15.33 -14.16 -8.91
C ILE A 130 13.92 -14.29 -9.49
N ASP A 131 13.78 -14.72 -10.74
CA ASP A 131 12.48 -14.95 -11.38
C ASP A 131 11.69 -16.06 -10.68
N LYS A 132 12.38 -17.13 -10.24
CA LYS A 132 11.77 -18.19 -9.45
C LYS A 132 11.28 -17.67 -8.10
N VAL A 133 12.09 -16.88 -7.39
CA VAL A 133 11.68 -16.24 -6.13
C VAL A 133 10.47 -15.34 -6.35
N ALA A 134 10.56 -14.40 -7.30
CA ALA A 134 9.48 -13.47 -7.63
C ALA A 134 8.16 -14.19 -7.94
N ARG A 135 8.21 -15.33 -8.64
CA ARG A 135 7.03 -16.17 -8.88
C ARG A 135 6.45 -16.76 -7.61
N VAL A 136 7.29 -17.36 -6.75
CA VAL A 136 6.84 -17.90 -5.45
C VAL A 136 6.23 -16.82 -4.58
N LEU A 137 6.80 -15.61 -4.59
CA LEU A 137 6.25 -14.47 -3.84
C LEU A 137 4.87 -14.08 -4.37
N ALA A 138 4.72 -13.95 -5.69
CA ALA A 138 3.45 -13.62 -6.31
C ALA A 138 2.39 -14.71 -6.06
N GLU A 139 2.75 -16.00 -6.19
CA GLU A 139 1.85 -17.12 -5.92
C GLU A 139 1.35 -17.11 -4.47
N ARG A 140 2.21 -16.83 -3.49
CA ARG A 140 1.81 -16.71 -2.09
C ARG A 140 0.90 -15.51 -1.83
N ALA A 141 1.21 -14.35 -2.43
CA ALA A 141 0.34 -13.19 -2.34
C ALA A 141 -1.04 -13.48 -2.97
N CYS A 142 -1.08 -14.23 -4.07
CA CYS A 142 -2.33 -14.72 -4.64
C CYS A 142 -3.10 -15.65 -3.69
N GLN A 143 -2.43 -16.54 -2.97
CA GLN A 143 -3.07 -17.35 -1.93
C GLN A 143 -3.66 -16.47 -0.81
N SER A 144 -2.98 -15.40 -0.40
CA SER A 144 -3.55 -14.41 0.53
C SER A 144 -4.77 -13.70 -0.06
N THR A 145 -4.76 -13.35 -1.36
CA THR A 145 -5.96 -12.78 -2.01
C THR A 145 -7.13 -13.76 -2.05
N ASP A 146 -6.87 -15.05 -2.27
CA ASP A 146 -7.91 -16.09 -2.26
C ASP A 146 -8.46 -16.36 -0.86
N HIS A 147 -7.59 -16.32 0.16
CA HIS A 147 -8.00 -16.42 1.56
C HIS A 147 -8.92 -15.25 1.94
N LEU A 148 -8.49 -14.01 1.65
CA LEU A 148 -9.31 -12.80 1.83
C LEU A 148 -10.65 -12.90 1.12
N ARG A 149 -10.67 -13.43 -0.11
CA ARG A 149 -11.90 -13.67 -0.85
C ARG A 149 -12.87 -14.57 -0.07
N SER A 150 -12.37 -15.67 0.49
CA SER A 150 -13.19 -16.58 1.29
C SER A 150 -13.73 -15.94 2.57
N LEU A 151 -12.91 -15.10 3.23
CA LEU A 151 -13.33 -14.36 4.43
C LEU A 151 -14.43 -13.35 4.09
N LEU A 152 -14.28 -12.61 2.98
CA LEU A 152 -15.27 -11.65 2.50
C LEU A 152 -16.57 -12.29 1.98
N ASP A 153 -16.54 -13.59 1.65
CA ASP A 153 -17.72 -14.35 1.25
C ASP A 153 -18.49 -14.95 2.44
N THR A 154 -17.92 -14.91 3.64
CA THR A 154 -18.58 -15.38 4.86
C THR A 154 -19.61 -14.33 5.33
N PRO A 155 -20.84 -14.73 5.72
CA PRO A 155 -21.90 -13.79 6.09
C PRO A 155 -21.67 -13.09 7.45
N ASP A 156 -20.71 -13.58 8.24
CA ASP A 156 -20.36 -13.01 9.55
C ASP A 156 -19.46 -11.78 9.44
N TYR A 157 -19.26 -11.08 10.56
CA TYR A 157 -18.42 -9.89 10.61
C TYR A 157 -16.97 -10.21 10.16
N PRO A 158 -16.40 -9.41 9.24
CA PRO A 158 -15.05 -9.63 8.74
C PRO A 158 -14.03 -9.38 9.84
N ASP A 159 -13.12 -10.33 10.03
CA ASP A 159 -11.97 -10.20 10.92
C ASP A 159 -11.00 -9.14 10.38
N LEU A 160 -11.20 -7.88 10.79
CA LEU A 160 -10.41 -6.72 10.34
C LEU A 160 -8.90 -6.88 10.62
N PRO A 161 -8.45 -7.37 11.79
CA PRO A 161 -7.04 -7.72 11.99
C PRO A 161 -6.49 -8.68 10.94
N THR A 162 -7.19 -9.78 10.67
CA THR A 162 -6.76 -10.77 9.67
C THR A 162 -6.73 -10.17 8.27
N ILE A 163 -7.75 -9.37 7.92
CA ILE A 163 -7.81 -8.69 6.62
C ILE A 163 -6.66 -7.70 6.47
N SER A 164 -6.39 -6.89 7.51
CA SER A 164 -5.30 -5.92 7.50
C SER A 164 -3.94 -6.59 7.31
N LEU A 165 -3.70 -7.72 7.99
CA LEU A 165 -2.47 -8.50 7.86
C LEU A 165 -2.27 -9.02 6.43
N ASP A 166 -3.32 -9.60 5.83
CA ASP A 166 -3.23 -10.14 4.47
C ASP A 166 -3.09 -9.03 3.42
N VAL A 167 -3.72 -7.87 3.61
CA VAL A 167 -3.48 -6.67 2.77
C VAL A 167 -2.02 -6.21 2.89
N MET A 168 -1.47 -6.13 4.10
CA MET A 168 -0.07 -5.76 4.30
C MET A 168 0.90 -6.76 3.65
N ARG A 169 0.58 -8.06 3.65
CA ARG A 169 1.38 -9.08 2.94
C ARG A 169 1.36 -8.85 1.43
N ILE A 170 0.19 -8.56 0.86
CA ILE A 170 0.04 -8.26 -0.57
C ILE A 170 0.85 -7.01 -0.95
N GLU A 171 0.75 -5.93 -0.16
CA GLU A 171 1.50 -4.68 -0.36
C GLU A 171 3.01 -4.89 -0.23
N GLY A 172 3.45 -5.60 0.81
CA GLY A 172 4.86 -5.90 1.03
C GLY A 172 5.46 -6.71 -0.12
N VAL A 173 4.75 -7.72 -0.62
CA VAL A 173 5.17 -8.48 -1.80
C VAL A 173 5.20 -7.58 -3.05
N ARG A 174 4.20 -6.71 -3.25
CA ARG A 174 4.21 -5.75 -4.36
C ARG A 174 5.48 -4.90 -4.36
N TRP A 175 5.81 -4.27 -3.22
CA TRP A 175 7.02 -3.45 -3.09
C TRP A 175 8.29 -4.23 -3.40
N ILE A 176 8.41 -5.46 -2.90
CA ILE A 176 9.55 -6.33 -3.19
C ILE A 176 9.64 -6.60 -4.71
N LEU A 177 8.53 -6.91 -5.37
CA LEU A 177 8.49 -7.19 -6.80
C LEU A 177 8.82 -5.94 -7.66
N GLU A 178 8.47 -4.74 -7.17
CA GLU A 178 8.86 -3.46 -7.78
C GLU A 178 10.36 -3.22 -7.68
N ILE A 179 10.96 -3.43 -6.49
CA ILE A 179 12.41 -3.32 -6.28
C ILE A 179 13.18 -4.30 -7.18
N LEU A 180 12.64 -5.51 -7.35
CA LEU A 180 13.20 -6.53 -8.23
C LEU A 180 12.88 -6.29 -9.73
N GLU A 181 12.07 -5.29 -10.07
CA GLU A 181 11.66 -4.96 -11.44
C GLU A 181 11.00 -6.13 -12.21
N ARG A 182 10.29 -7.04 -11.51
CA ARG A 182 9.71 -8.26 -12.11
C ARG A 182 8.29 -8.05 -12.59
N ARG A 183 8.18 -7.41 -13.76
CA ARG A 183 6.89 -7.05 -14.41
C ARG A 183 5.90 -8.21 -14.57
N ALA A 184 6.35 -9.41 -14.91
CA ALA A 184 5.46 -10.55 -15.09
C ALA A 184 4.79 -10.99 -13.77
N ALA A 185 5.56 -11.02 -12.68
CA ALA A 185 5.04 -11.33 -11.34
C ALA A 185 4.14 -10.20 -10.82
N LEU A 186 4.51 -8.93 -11.05
CA LEU A 186 3.67 -7.77 -10.75
C LEU A 186 2.33 -7.84 -11.49
N LYS A 187 2.33 -8.19 -12.78
CA LYS A 187 1.09 -8.33 -13.57
C LYS A 187 0.15 -9.38 -12.97
N LEU A 188 0.70 -10.56 -12.62
CA LEU A 188 -0.08 -11.64 -12.01
C LEU A 188 -0.70 -11.22 -10.67
N LEU A 189 0.06 -10.50 -9.84
CA LEU A 189 -0.43 -9.95 -8.57
C LEU A 189 -1.50 -8.88 -8.79
N SER A 190 -1.27 -7.94 -9.70
CA SER A 190 -2.24 -6.89 -10.06
C SER A 190 -3.58 -7.49 -10.50
N GLU A 191 -3.56 -8.51 -11.35
CA GLU A 191 -4.79 -9.18 -11.81
C GLU A 191 -5.60 -9.79 -10.64
N HIS A 192 -4.94 -10.39 -9.66
CA HIS A 192 -5.60 -10.94 -8.47
C HIS A 192 -6.09 -9.84 -7.53
N SER A 193 -5.27 -8.81 -7.30
CA SER A 193 -5.65 -7.66 -6.48
C SER A 193 -6.86 -6.92 -7.06
N ARG A 194 -6.97 -6.77 -8.39
CA ARG A 194 -8.18 -6.20 -9.03
C ARG A 194 -9.44 -6.99 -8.74
N ARG A 195 -9.37 -8.32 -8.85
CA ARG A 195 -10.52 -9.19 -8.55
C ARG A 195 -10.94 -9.07 -7.09
N LEU A 196 -9.96 -9.02 -6.18
CA LEU A 196 -10.20 -8.81 -4.76
C LEU A 196 -10.83 -7.44 -4.51
N SER A 197 -10.29 -6.35 -5.06
CA SER A 197 -10.86 -5.00 -4.96
C SER A 197 -12.32 -4.95 -5.41
N ARG A 198 -12.64 -5.55 -6.56
CA ARG A 198 -14.02 -5.64 -7.06
C ARG A 198 -14.93 -6.34 -6.07
N LEU A 199 -14.51 -7.47 -5.52
CA LEU A 199 -15.30 -8.18 -4.52
C LEU A 199 -15.48 -7.35 -3.25
N THR A 200 -14.40 -6.73 -2.74
CA THR A 200 -14.45 -5.86 -1.55
C THR A 200 -15.42 -4.72 -1.77
N LEU A 201 -15.37 -4.02 -2.91
CA LEU A 201 -16.32 -2.94 -3.24
C LEU A 201 -17.76 -3.44 -3.31
N LYS A 202 -17.99 -4.60 -3.96
CA LYS A 202 -19.31 -5.23 -4.05
C LYS A 202 -19.86 -5.59 -2.67
N ARG A 203 -19.09 -6.29 -1.84
CA ARG A 203 -19.47 -6.71 -0.48
C ARG A 203 -19.69 -5.53 0.46
N SER A 204 -18.86 -4.50 0.35
CA SER A 204 -19.04 -3.24 1.07
C SER A 204 -20.36 -2.59 0.68
N GLY A 205 -20.66 -2.53 -0.63
CA GLY A 205 -21.93 -2.01 -1.13
C GLY A 205 -23.14 -2.83 -0.65
N GLU A 206 -23.06 -4.15 -0.65
CA GLU A 206 -24.10 -5.04 -0.11
C GLU A 206 -24.34 -4.81 1.39
N THR A 207 -23.27 -4.69 2.17
CA THR A 207 -23.33 -4.42 3.62
C THR A 207 -24.02 -3.09 3.91
N ILE A 208 -23.64 -2.03 3.18
CA ILE A 208 -24.26 -0.71 3.32
C ILE A 208 -25.74 -0.76 2.93
N ARG A 209 -26.11 -1.41 1.82
CA ARG A 209 -27.51 -1.53 1.40
C ARG A 209 -28.35 -2.30 2.42
N ALA A 210 -27.81 -3.39 2.97
CA ALA A 210 -28.49 -4.16 4.01
C ALA A 210 -28.78 -3.28 5.23
N PHE A 211 -27.79 -2.50 5.66
CA PHE A 211 -27.95 -1.52 6.73
C PHE A 211 -29.02 -0.45 6.40
N LEU A 212 -28.97 0.15 5.21
CA LEU A 212 -29.94 1.17 4.78
C LEU A 212 -31.39 0.63 4.70
N SER A 213 -31.57 -0.67 4.43
CA SER A 213 -32.89 -1.30 4.28
C SER A 213 -33.64 -1.58 5.58
N LYS A 214 -32.96 -1.60 6.75
CA LYS A 214 -33.56 -1.89 8.06
C LYS A 214 -33.09 -0.90 9.14
N PRO A 215 -33.50 0.37 9.07
CA PRO A 215 -33.13 1.37 10.07
C PRO A 215 -33.98 1.22 11.34
N ASP A 216 -33.63 0.28 12.22
CA ASP A 216 -34.23 0.20 13.57
C ASP A 216 -33.38 1.00 14.60
N LEU A 217 -34.00 1.45 15.69
CA LEU A 217 -33.38 2.30 16.72
C LEU A 217 -32.68 1.49 17.83
N LEU A 218 -33.09 0.23 18.05
CA LEU A 218 -32.39 -0.71 18.95
C LEU A 218 -30.99 -1.10 18.42
N THR A 219 -30.77 -0.93 17.12
CA THR A 219 -29.51 -1.11 16.39
C THR A 219 -28.58 0.12 16.43
N LEU A 220 -28.82 1.14 17.26
CA LEU A 220 -27.91 2.30 17.40
C LEU A 220 -26.51 1.91 17.93
N TYR A 221 -26.43 0.88 18.78
CA TYR A 221 -25.15 0.28 19.19
C TYR A 221 -24.50 -0.53 18.05
N ASP A 222 -25.30 -1.29 17.30
CA ASP A 222 -24.84 -1.96 16.07
C ASP A 222 -24.43 -0.97 14.98
N THR A 223 -24.95 0.26 15.02
CA THR A 223 -24.62 1.31 14.04
C THR A 223 -23.15 1.70 14.14
N MET A 224 -22.55 1.77 15.34
CA MET A 224 -21.10 2.03 15.47
C MET A 224 -20.26 0.86 14.96
N ALA A 225 -20.70 -0.38 15.20
CA ALA A 225 -20.01 -1.57 14.71
C ALA A 225 -20.08 -1.69 13.17
N VAL A 226 -21.25 -1.47 12.59
CA VAL A 226 -21.47 -1.46 11.14
C VAL A 226 -20.73 -0.30 10.48
N VAL A 227 -20.72 0.89 11.09
CA VAL A 227 -19.93 2.03 10.62
C VAL A 227 -18.44 1.69 10.64
N SER A 228 -17.92 1.16 11.75
CA SER A 228 -16.51 0.81 11.87
C SER A 228 -16.10 -0.26 10.86
N GLN A 229 -17.00 -1.21 10.59
CA GLN A 229 -16.84 -2.22 9.54
C GLN A 229 -16.80 -1.59 8.14
N VAL A 230 -17.70 -0.66 7.84
CA VAL A 230 -17.70 0.09 6.58
C VAL A 230 -16.43 0.92 6.42
N GLU A 231 -15.94 1.56 7.48
CA GLU A 231 -14.66 2.28 7.49
C GLU A 231 -13.48 1.34 7.24
N GLY A 232 -13.43 0.19 7.92
CA GLY A 232 -12.39 -0.82 7.70
C GLY A 232 -12.36 -1.35 6.27
N LEU A 233 -13.52 -1.65 5.71
CA LEU A 233 -13.64 -2.11 4.32
C LEU A 233 -13.29 -1.01 3.31
N LEU A 234 -13.63 0.25 3.59
CA LEU A 234 -13.23 1.38 2.77
C LEU A 234 -11.73 1.65 2.83
N ALA A 235 -11.09 1.49 3.99
CA ALA A 235 -9.64 1.59 4.11
C ALA A 235 -8.92 0.52 3.30
N VAL A 236 -9.43 -0.71 3.32
CA VAL A 236 -8.95 -1.82 2.47
C VAL A 236 -9.15 -1.49 0.99
N ALA A 237 -10.33 -1.02 0.60
CA ALA A 237 -10.60 -0.63 -0.77
C ALA A 237 -9.68 0.51 -1.24
N THR A 238 -9.40 1.49 -0.39
CA THR A 238 -8.48 2.60 -0.70
C THR A 238 -7.07 2.10 -0.99
N ARG A 239 -6.53 1.28 -0.08
CA ARG A 239 -5.20 0.69 -0.23
C ARG A 239 -5.08 -0.16 -1.50
N LEU A 240 -6.09 -0.98 -1.76
CA LEU A 240 -6.09 -1.81 -2.95
C LEU A 240 -6.28 -0.98 -4.24
N LEU A 241 -7.00 0.14 -4.22
CA LEU A 241 -7.15 1.03 -5.38
C LEU A 241 -5.90 1.87 -5.64
N ASP A 242 -5.25 2.40 -4.60
CA ASP A 242 -3.90 2.96 -4.70
C ASP A 242 -2.94 1.90 -5.25
N ALA A 243 -3.14 0.63 -4.87
CA ALA A 243 -2.34 -0.46 -5.36
C ALA A 243 -2.51 -0.75 -6.87
N LEU A 244 -3.51 -0.15 -7.53
CA LEU A 244 -3.87 -0.41 -8.93
C LEU A 244 -3.66 0.80 -9.84
N ARG A 245 -3.38 1.98 -9.28
CA ARG A 245 -3.32 3.26 -9.99
C ARG A 245 -2.25 3.33 -11.09
N ASP A 246 -1.27 2.43 -11.07
CA ASP A 246 -0.11 2.44 -11.97
C ASP A 246 -0.22 1.47 -13.15
N GLN A 247 -1.30 0.69 -13.26
CA GLN A 247 -1.51 -0.22 -14.38
C GLN A 247 -2.90 0.01 -14.96
N GLU A 248 -2.96 0.55 -16.17
CA GLU A 248 -4.22 0.68 -16.91
C GLU A 248 -4.64 -0.71 -17.43
N GLU A 249 -5.89 -1.08 -17.20
CA GLU A 249 -6.56 -2.15 -17.94
C GLU A 249 -6.85 -1.57 -19.35
N GLU A 250 -6.45 -2.26 -20.42
CA GLU A 250 -6.63 -1.74 -21.79
C GLU A 250 -8.11 -1.42 -22.04
N ARG A 251 -8.43 -0.13 -22.14
CA ARG A 251 -9.78 0.36 -22.40
C ARG A 251 -10.17 0.00 -23.83
N THR A 252 -11.11 -0.95 -23.99
CA THR A 252 -11.67 -1.26 -25.31
C THR A 252 -12.94 -0.44 -25.57
N LYS A 253 -13.27 -0.18 -26.83
CA LYS A 253 -14.42 0.64 -27.26
C LYS A 253 -15.80 0.06 -26.92
N PHE A 254 -15.87 -1.19 -26.47
CA PHE A 254 -17.14 -1.96 -26.43
C PHE A 254 -17.52 -2.47 -25.03
N VAL A 255 -16.59 -2.46 -24.08
CA VAL A 255 -16.83 -2.96 -22.71
C VAL A 255 -16.15 -1.99 -21.75
N ALA A 256 -16.94 -1.36 -20.87
CA ALA A 256 -16.38 -0.64 -19.73
C ALA A 256 -15.57 -1.66 -18.89
N PRO A 257 -14.36 -1.33 -18.41
CA PRO A 257 -13.62 -2.23 -17.54
C PRO A 257 -14.53 -2.64 -16.38
N TYR A 258 -14.54 -3.91 -16.00
CA TYR A 258 -15.35 -4.40 -14.87
C TYR A 258 -15.06 -3.63 -13.57
N ASP A 259 -13.89 -2.99 -13.49
CA ASP A 259 -13.53 -2.07 -12.41
C ASP A 259 -14.42 -0.81 -12.40
N GLU A 260 -14.79 -0.25 -13.56
CA GLU A 260 -15.64 0.94 -13.70
C GLU A 260 -17.08 0.66 -13.26
N GLU A 261 -17.64 -0.51 -13.59
CA GLU A 261 -18.98 -0.92 -13.14
C GLU A 261 -19.04 -1.12 -11.63
N ALA A 262 -18.07 -1.86 -11.07
CA ALA A 262 -17.97 -2.08 -9.63
C ALA A 262 -17.79 -0.76 -8.87
N LEU A 263 -16.92 0.13 -9.36
CA LEU A 263 -16.71 1.45 -8.77
C LEU A 263 -17.96 2.32 -8.90
N SER A 264 -18.61 2.37 -10.06
CA SER A 264 -19.83 3.17 -10.26
C SER A 264 -20.97 2.69 -9.35
N GLY A 265 -21.20 1.38 -9.29
CA GLY A 265 -22.20 0.76 -8.43
C GLY A 265 -21.91 0.98 -6.94
N PHE A 266 -20.65 0.95 -6.53
CA PHE A 266 -20.26 1.30 -5.16
C PHE A 266 -20.45 2.78 -4.86
N GLY A 267 -20.07 3.67 -5.78
CA GLY A 267 -20.26 5.12 -5.66
C GLY A 267 -21.73 5.50 -5.46
N ALA A 268 -22.66 4.82 -6.13
CA ALA A 268 -24.10 5.00 -5.91
C ALA A 268 -24.52 4.64 -4.48
N VAL A 269 -24.01 3.54 -3.93
CA VAL A 269 -24.29 3.13 -2.54
C VAL A 269 -23.72 4.12 -1.53
N LEU A 270 -22.52 4.64 -1.78
CA LEU A 270 -21.92 5.68 -0.93
C LEU A 270 -22.72 6.98 -0.96
N ALA A 271 -23.34 7.32 -2.09
CA ALA A 271 -24.25 8.48 -2.17
C ALA A 271 -25.50 8.30 -1.31
N GLU A 272 -26.09 7.09 -1.29
CA GLU A 272 -27.21 6.77 -0.41
C GLU A 272 -26.81 6.84 1.08
N LEU A 273 -25.65 6.28 1.43
CA LEU A 273 -25.09 6.35 2.78
C LEU A 273 -24.84 7.80 3.20
N SER A 274 -24.17 8.59 2.35
CA SER A 274 -23.92 10.02 2.58
C SER A 274 -25.21 10.79 2.83
N ALA A 275 -26.27 10.54 2.05
CA ALA A 275 -27.56 11.18 2.24
C ALA A 275 -28.22 10.81 3.58
N MET A 276 -28.06 9.57 4.04
CA MET A 276 -28.54 9.12 5.35
C MET A 276 -27.75 9.77 6.49
N LEU A 277 -26.41 9.70 6.45
CA LEU A 277 -25.52 10.32 7.43
C LEU A 277 -25.75 11.84 7.51
N TRP A 278 -25.97 12.50 6.38
CA TRP A 278 -26.34 13.90 6.34
C TRP A 278 -27.62 14.20 7.12
N LYS A 279 -28.67 13.39 6.94
CA LYS A 279 -29.93 13.53 7.68
C LYS A 279 -29.71 13.31 9.18
N VAL A 280 -28.87 12.36 9.57
CA VAL A 280 -28.53 12.11 10.98
C VAL A 280 -27.80 13.32 11.55
N ALA A 281 -26.74 13.81 10.89
CA ALA A 281 -25.96 14.97 11.34
C ALA A 281 -26.84 16.22 11.53
N MET A 282 -27.70 16.52 10.55
CA MET A 282 -28.60 17.68 10.62
C MET A 282 -29.71 17.53 11.66
N LYS A 283 -30.13 16.31 11.96
CA LYS A 283 -31.08 16.05 13.05
C LYS A 283 -30.41 16.09 14.41
N SER A 284 -29.15 15.68 14.55
CA SER A 284 -28.45 15.64 15.84
C SER A 284 -27.85 16.99 16.25
N VAL A 285 -27.53 17.86 15.29
CA VAL A 285 -26.83 19.12 15.57
C VAL A 285 -27.65 20.05 16.47
N GLY A 286 -27.09 20.41 17.62
CA GLY A 286 -27.71 21.32 18.60
C GLY A 286 -28.90 20.74 19.37
N ARG A 287 -29.15 19.43 19.29
CA ARG A 287 -30.21 18.78 20.07
C ARG A 287 -29.69 18.35 21.44
N ALA A 288 -30.37 18.80 22.50
CA ALA A 288 -30.03 18.43 23.89
C ALA A 288 -30.32 16.96 24.22
N ASP A 289 -31.23 16.32 23.48
CA ASP A 289 -31.65 14.93 23.69
C ASP A 289 -30.79 13.90 22.93
N VAL A 290 -29.78 14.34 22.17
CA VAL A 290 -28.89 13.47 21.39
C VAL A 290 -27.45 13.66 21.87
N SER A 291 -26.72 12.55 22.06
CA SER A 291 -25.31 12.64 22.45
C SER A 291 -24.47 13.36 21.39
N ALA A 292 -23.63 14.31 21.82
CA ALA A 292 -22.71 15.02 20.96
C ALA A 292 -21.74 14.08 20.21
N SER A 293 -21.45 12.90 20.77
CA SER A 293 -20.62 11.88 20.11
C SER A 293 -21.26 11.31 18.83
N VAL A 294 -22.59 11.22 18.76
CA VAL A 294 -23.30 10.75 17.55
C VAL A 294 -23.11 11.75 16.42
N PHE A 295 -23.22 13.05 16.73
CA PHE A 295 -22.94 14.11 15.77
C PHE A 295 -21.48 14.08 15.31
N GLY A 296 -20.53 14.02 16.25
CA GLY A 296 -19.09 13.95 15.95
C GLY A 296 -18.72 12.76 15.06
N ALA A 297 -19.19 11.57 15.39
CA ALA A 297 -18.94 10.36 14.61
C ALA A 297 -19.56 10.44 13.20
N THR A 298 -20.77 10.99 13.07
CA THR A 298 -21.42 11.14 11.76
C THR A 298 -20.66 12.13 10.86
N VAL A 299 -20.18 13.24 11.42
CA VAL A 299 -19.38 14.23 10.68
C VAL A 299 -18.02 13.63 10.28
N HIS A 300 -17.40 12.82 11.14
CA HIS A 300 -16.17 12.09 10.82
C HIS A 300 -16.35 11.19 9.59
N GLN A 301 -17.42 10.40 9.56
CA GLN A 301 -17.73 9.50 8.45
C GLN A 301 -17.97 10.27 7.14
N LEU A 302 -18.68 11.40 7.18
CA LEU A 302 -18.85 12.27 6.01
C LEU A 302 -17.50 12.80 5.50
N GLY A 303 -16.59 13.17 6.42
CA GLY A 303 -15.22 13.57 6.09
C GLY A 303 -14.42 12.46 5.43
N PHE A 304 -14.52 11.24 5.96
CA PHE A 304 -13.88 10.08 5.37
C PHE A 304 -14.40 9.78 3.95
N LEU A 305 -15.72 9.85 3.72
CA LEU A 305 -16.30 9.68 2.38
C LEU A 305 -15.79 10.74 1.39
N TYR A 306 -15.60 11.98 1.85
CA TYR A 306 -15.04 13.05 1.05
C TYR A 306 -13.57 12.75 0.66
N GLU A 307 -12.74 12.37 1.64
CA GLU A 307 -11.35 11.98 1.40
C GLU A 307 -11.25 10.80 0.44
N PHE A 308 -12.07 9.77 0.64
CA PHE A 308 -12.15 8.62 -0.27
C PHE A 308 -12.50 9.05 -1.70
N SER A 309 -13.57 9.86 -1.86
CA SER A 309 -14.01 10.30 -3.18
C SER A 309 -12.96 11.14 -3.91
N SER A 310 -12.23 12.00 -3.19
CA SER A 310 -11.21 12.91 -3.75
C SER A 310 -9.89 12.23 -4.08
N ARG A 311 -9.55 11.11 -3.43
CA ARG A 311 -8.33 10.34 -3.71
C ARG A 311 -8.38 9.52 -5.00
N LEU A 312 -9.58 9.17 -5.47
CA LEU A 312 -9.78 8.52 -6.76
C LEU A 312 -9.36 9.52 -7.86
N GLY A 313 -8.18 9.32 -8.46
CA GLY A 313 -7.54 10.29 -9.36
C GLY A 313 -8.25 10.52 -10.71
N ILE A 314 -7.45 10.88 -11.72
CA ILE A 314 -7.93 11.15 -13.08
C ILE A 314 -8.49 9.85 -13.68
N GLY A 315 -9.82 9.79 -13.90
CA GLY A 315 -10.51 8.59 -14.41
C GLY A 315 -11.58 8.02 -13.48
N ARG A 316 -11.84 8.62 -12.32
CA ARG A 316 -12.94 8.20 -11.43
C ARG A 316 -14.33 8.32 -12.10
N PRO A 317 -15.27 7.40 -11.82
CA PRO A 317 -16.64 7.49 -12.32
C PRO A 317 -17.36 8.79 -11.94
N ALA A 318 -18.31 9.23 -12.77
CA ALA A 318 -19.09 10.43 -12.54
C ALA A 318 -19.86 10.42 -11.20
N THR A 319 -20.25 9.24 -10.70
CA THR A 319 -20.89 9.06 -9.40
C THR A 319 -20.04 9.58 -8.25
N PHE A 320 -18.72 9.39 -8.29
CA PHE A 320 -17.80 9.90 -7.28
C PHE A 320 -17.61 11.42 -7.36
N VAL A 321 -17.62 11.97 -8.58
CA VAL A 321 -17.58 13.43 -8.77
C VAL A 321 -18.82 14.09 -8.18
N GLN A 322 -20.00 13.50 -8.43
CA GLN A 322 -21.27 13.98 -7.87
C GLN A 322 -21.31 13.83 -6.34
N LEU A 323 -20.81 12.71 -5.80
CA LEU A 323 -20.70 12.48 -4.37
C LEU A 323 -19.81 13.54 -3.70
N GLU A 324 -18.62 13.81 -4.25
CA GLU A 324 -17.71 14.84 -3.73
C GLU A 324 -18.40 16.22 -3.72
N GLN A 325 -19.04 16.61 -4.83
CA GLN A 325 -19.75 17.88 -4.92
C GLN A 325 -20.91 17.98 -3.92
N SER A 326 -21.63 16.87 -3.70
CA SER A 326 -22.71 16.83 -2.71
C SER A 326 -22.17 16.96 -1.29
N LEU A 327 -21.06 16.27 -0.97
CA LEU A 327 -20.40 16.35 0.33
C LEU A 327 -19.87 17.76 0.61
N GLN A 328 -19.27 18.42 -0.39
CA GLN A 328 -18.85 19.82 -0.28
C GLN A 328 -20.02 20.75 0.02
N LYS A 329 -21.13 20.63 -0.72
CA LYS A 329 -22.35 21.44 -0.47
C LYS A 329 -22.92 21.20 0.93
N ASN A 330 -22.98 19.95 1.36
CA ASN A 330 -23.45 19.57 2.69
C ASN A 330 -22.51 20.13 3.79
N ALA A 331 -21.20 20.13 3.58
CA ALA A 331 -20.24 20.74 4.49
C ALA A 331 -20.53 22.23 4.71
N VAL A 332 -20.82 22.97 3.64
CA VAL A 332 -21.18 24.41 3.72
C VAL A 332 -22.44 24.60 4.57
N ALA A 333 -23.49 23.85 4.27
CA ALA A 333 -24.77 23.95 4.99
C ALA A 333 -24.61 23.60 6.48
N LEU A 334 -23.74 22.64 6.80
CA LEU A 334 -23.46 22.26 8.19
C LEU A 334 -22.72 23.36 8.94
N ALA A 335 -21.72 23.97 8.31
CA ALA A 335 -20.97 25.08 8.87
C ALA A 335 -21.90 26.28 9.14
N GLU A 336 -22.78 26.61 8.20
CA GLU A 336 -23.80 27.66 8.38
C GLU A 336 -24.75 27.35 9.54
N ARG A 337 -25.17 26.09 9.68
CA ARG A 337 -26.03 25.65 10.79
C ARG A 337 -25.32 25.77 12.14
N LEU A 338 -24.05 25.37 12.22
CA LEU A 338 -23.23 25.50 13.43
C LEU A 338 -23.02 26.97 13.80
N ILE A 339 -22.78 27.84 12.82
CA ILE A 339 -22.68 29.30 13.03
C ILE A 339 -24.00 29.88 13.55
N ALA A 340 -25.15 29.44 13.02
CA ALA A 340 -26.46 29.89 13.50
C ALA A 340 -26.74 29.44 14.95
N LEU A 341 -26.33 28.21 15.31
CA LEU A 341 -26.43 27.70 16.68
C LEU A 341 -25.45 28.37 17.63
N ALA A 342 -24.31 28.90 17.14
CA ALA A 342 -23.34 29.62 17.95
C ALA A 342 -23.88 30.93 18.56
N ALA A 343 -24.96 31.47 17.98
CA ALA A 343 -25.67 32.60 18.54
C ALA A 343 -26.48 32.23 19.81
N ASP A 344 -26.66 30.93 20.09
CA ASP A 344 -27.41 30.37 21.21
C ASP A 344 -26.45 29.52 22.09
N ARG A 345 -25.91 30.14 23.15
CA ARG A 345 -24.59 29.80 23.76
C ARG A 345 -24.41 28.36 24.28
N ASP A 346 -25.46 27.68 24.73
CA ASP A 346 -25.33 26.39 25.44
C ASP A 346 -25.20 25.17 24.51
N GLY A 347 -25.71 25.24 23.28
CA GLY A 347 -25.67 24.12 22.32
C GLY A 347 -24.35 23.98 21.55
N LEU A 348 -23.56 25.05 21.51
CA LEU A 348 -22.36 25.15 20.67
C LEU A 348 -21.13 24.48 21.30
N SER A 349 -20.95 24.63 22.61
CA SER A 349 -19.76 24.14 23.33
C SER A 349 -19.62 22.61 23.24
N SER A 350 -20.74 21.88 23.39
CA SER A 350 -20.77 20.42 23.30
C SER A 350 -20.55 19.90 21.87
N ALA A 351 -21.16 20.54 20.87
CA ALA A 351 -21.01 20.16 19.46
C ALA A 351 -19.60 20.44 18.92
N LEU A 352 -19.00 21.59 19.26
CA LEU A 352 -17.64 21.93 18.85
C LEU A 352 -16.59 21.07 19.54
N LYS A 353 -16.79 20.71 20.82
CA LYS A 353 -15.89 19.79 21.52
C LYS A 353 -15.87 18.42 20.86
N ALA A 354 -17.03 17.87 20.49
CA ALA A 354 -17.13 16.58 19.80
C ALA A 354 -16.50 16.59 18.40
N VAL A 355 -16.65 17.69 17.63
CA VAL A 355 -15.97 17.83 16.33
C VAL A 355 -14.45 17.99 16.49
N ARG A 356 -14.00 18.67 17.55
CA ARG A 356 -12.57 18.90 17.84
C ARG A 356 -11.87 17.62 18.30
N GLU A 357 -12.55 16.76 19.05
CA GLU A 357 -12.08 15.42 19.44
C GLU A 357 -11.85 14.49 18.22
N HIS A 358 -12.49 14.79 17.08
CA HIS A 358 -12.31 14.08 15.81
C HIS A 358 -11.60 14.92 14.72
N ALA A 359 -10.95 16.02 15.09
CA ALA A 359 -10.41 17.01 14.15
C ALA A 359 -9.38 16.45 13.16
N HIS A 360 -8.56 15.46 13.53
CA HIS A 360 -7.45 14.98 12.71
C HIS A 360 -7.84 14.46 11.30
N VAL A 361 -9.11 14.08 11.10
CA VAL A 361 -9.67 13.64 9.80
C VAL A 361 -10.74 14.61 9.26
N THR A 362 -11.33 15.44 10.12
CA THR A 362 -12.36 16.43 9.73
C THR A 362 -11.75 17.70 9.11
N VAL A 363 -10.44 17.86 9.27
CA VAL A 363 -9.64 19.02 8.87
C VAL A 363 -9.62 19.28 7.36
N PRO A 364 -9.60 18.33 6.41
CA PRO A 364 -9.69 18.67 4.98
C PRO A 364 -11.07 19.22 4.58
N MET A 365 -12.14 18.67 5.17
CA MET A 365 -13.53 19.06 4.88
C MET A 365 -13.91 20.39 5.56
N LEU A 366 -13.34 20.69 6.73
CA LEU A 366 -13.59 21.92 7.50
C LEU A 366 -12.50 23.00 7.37
N ASN A 367 -11.24 22.67 7.03
CA ASN A 367 -10.18 23.68 6.78
C ASN A 367 -10.42 24.45 5.49
N LEU A 368 -11.07 23.85 4.49
CA LEU A 368 -11.40 24.58 3.26
C LEU A 368 -12.46 25.67 3.51
N MET A 369 -13.21 25.63 4.63
CA MET A 369 -14.37 26.52 4.80
C MET A 369 -14.64 26.96 6.25
N HIS A 370 -13.83 27.89 6.78
CA HIS A 370 -14.25 28.81 7.85
C HIS A 370 -14.17 28.35 9.33
N LEU A 371 -13.43 27.30 9.70
CA LEU A 371 -13.11 27.09 11.14
C LEU A 371 -12.39 28.31 11.74
N ASP A 372 -11.59 29.01 10.95
CA ASP A 372 -10.89 30.24 11.36
C ASP A 372 -11.80 31.48 11.47
N ARG A 373 -13.03 31.46 10.93
CA ARG A 373 -14.06 32.48 11.19
C ARG A 373 -14.95 32.10 12.38
N ILE A 374 -15.13 30.81 12.62
CA ILE A 374 -15.86 30.28 13.78
C ILE A 374 -15.01 30.49 15.05
N SER A 375 -13.71 30.19 15.00
CA SER A 375 -12.77 30.45 16.11
C SER A 375 -12.66 31.93 16.46
N ARG A 376 -12.63 32.83 15.46
CA ARG A 376 -12.58 34.30 15.66
C ARG A 376 -13.89 34.93 16.14
N ARG A 377 -15.01 34.20 16.09
CA ARG A 377 -16.33 34.68 16.57
C ARG A 377 -16.74 34.08 17.91
N LEU A 378 -15.97 33.12 18.42
CA LEU A 378 -16.08 32.63 19.78
C LEU A 378 -15.33 33.61 20.70
N PRO A 379 -15.94 34.08 21.80
CA PRO A 379 -15.16 34.72 22.86
C PRO A 379 -14.16 33.72 23.42
N GLU A 380 -12.93 34.17 23.68
CA GLU A 380 -11.91 33.37 24.38
C GLU A 380 -12.45 33.01 25.77
N GLU A 381 -12.81 31.74 25.97
CA GLU A 381 -12.94 31.09 27.29
C GLU A 381 -12.00 29.90 27.36
#